data_AF-A0A7C5FSV0-F1
#
_entry.id   AF-A0A7C5FSV0-F1
#
_cell.length_a   1.000
_cell.length_b   1.000
_cell.length_c   1.000
_cell.angle_alpha   90.00
_cell.angle_beta   90.00
_cell.angle_gamma   90.00
#
_symmetry.space_group_name_H-M   'P 1'
#
loop_
_entity.id
_entity.type
_entity.pdbx_description
1 polymer ?
#
loop_
_entity_poly.entity_id
_entity_poly.type
_entity_poly.pdbx_seq_one_letter_code
_entity_poly.pdbx_strand_id
1 'polypeptide(L)'
;MDRKKRIRIGDLLIEHKFISETQLENALAEQKKTRRKLGKTLIDLGYIEEKQLLELLAEQLGITYSDLRLFEIDTDVLHRLPEILARRFRAIALKEENGNVVVGMTDPTDIYAFDEIQKILEQPLQIIAISEGDLLHNLDTGYRKTEEIDNLAEVLDEEMSDHDFDLQSLTQTTNTADAPVVKLLQAIFEDAISIQASDIHIEPDHNVLR
;
A
#
# COMPACT_ATOMS: atom_id res chain seq x y z
N MET A 1 33.06 1.02 -19.50
CA MET A 1 31.76 1.65 -19.25
C MET A 1 31.85 2.39 -17.93
N ASP A 2 31.54 3.67 -17.97
CA ASP A 2 31.90 4.67 -16.99
C ASP A 2 31.35 4.31 -15.60
N ARG A 3 32.22 4.29 -14.58
CA ARG A 3 31.79 4.21 -13.17
C ARG A 3 31.14 5.55 -12.86
N LYS A 4 29.85 5.72 -13.18
CA LYS A 4 29.02 6.80 -12.64
C LYS A 4 29.30 6.81 -11.13
N LYS A 5 30.04 7.81 -10.65
CA LYS A 5 30.35 7.99 -9.23
C LYS A 5 29.02 7.80 -8.50
N ARG A 6 28.93 6.81 -7.60
CA ARG A 6 27.78 6.72 -6.69
C ARG A 6 27.85 7.97 -5.81
N ILE A 7 27.23 9.06 -6.27
CA ILE A 7 27.21 10.31 -5.51
C ILE A 7 26.46 9.97 -4.22
N ARG A 8 27.08 10.29 -3.08
CA ARG A 8 26.49 10.00 -1.79
C ARG A 8 25.35 10.97 -1.57
N ILE A 9 24.26 10.49 -0.98
CA ILE A 9 23.09 11.34 -0.70
C ILE A 9 23.44 12.57 0.12
N GLY A 10 24.39 12.45 1.07
CA GLY A 10 24.88 13.59 1.86
C GLY A 10 25.54 14.69 1.01
N ASP A 11 26.28 14.30 -0.04
CA ASP A 11 26.93 15.26 -0.93
C ASP A 11 25.89 15.98 -1.80
N LEU A 12 24.89 15.23 -2.30
CA LEU A 12 23.76 15.81 -3.05
C LEU A 12 22.93 16.79 -2.21
N LEU A 13 22.68 16.46 -0.95
CA LEU A 13 21.94 17.34 -0.04
C LEU A 13 22.67 18.67 0.21
N ILE A 14 24.02 18.65 0.23
CA ILE A 14 24.84 19.87 0.32
C ILE A 14 24.80 20.65 -1.00
N GLU A 15 24.93 19.96 -2.14
CA GLU A 15 24.90 20.56 -3.47
C GLU A 15 23.59 21.30 -3.74
N HIS A 16 22.46 20.70 -3.34
CA HIS A 16 21.13 21.31 -3.41
C HIS A 16 20.85 22.32 -2.28
N LYS A 17 21.83 22.56 -1.39
CA LYS A 17 21.74 23.48 -0.24
C LYS A 17 20.63 23.15 0.75
N PHE A 18 20.20 21.89 0.81
CA PHE A 18 19.25 21.43 1.82
C PHE A 18 19.91 21.31 3.20
N ILE A 19 21.20 20.98 3.25
CA ILE A 19 21.98 20.94 4.49
C ILE A 19 23.36 21.61 4.33
N SER A 20 23.95 22.03 5.45
CA SER A 20 25.36 22.42 5.53
C SER A 20 26.29 21.21 5.77
N GLU A 21 27.58 21.38 5.51
CA GLU A 21 28.61 20.41 5.89
C GLU A 21 28.57 20.09 7.40
N THR A 22 28.37 21.10 8.25
CA THR A 22 28.27 20.92 9.70
C THR A 22 27.04 20.12 10.12
N GLN A 23 25.90 20.30 9.44
CA GLN A 23 24.69 19.50 9.68
C GLN A 23 24.90 18.04 9.23
N LEU A 24 25.56 17.83 8.09
CA LEU A 24 25.90 16.48 7.62
C LEU A 24 26.82 15.76 8.60
N GLU A 25 27.87 16.42 9.10
CA GLU A 25 28.80 15.85 10.09
C GLU A 25 28.07 15.47 11.40
N ASN A 26 27.20 16.35 11.89
CA ASN A 26 26.38 16.08 13.07
C ASN A 26 25.46 14.87 12.84
N ALA A 27 24.79 14.81 11.70
CA ALA A 27 23.91 13.70 11.36
C ALA A 27 24.68 12.37 11.20
N LEU A 28 25.88 12.38 10.61
CA LEU A 28 26.74 11.20 10.52
C LEU A 28 27.23 10.73 11.89
N ALA A 29 27.54 11.65 12.80
CA ALA A 29 27.91 11.32 14.17
C ALA A 29 26.75 10.65 14.92
N GLU A 30 25.53 11.16 14.74
CA GLU A 30 24.33 10.59 15.35
C GLU A 30 23.93 9.25 14.70
N GLN A 31 24.09 9.13 13.38
CA GLN A 31 23.89 7.90 12.64
C GLN A 31 24.79 6.75 13.18
N LYS A 32 26.04 7.05 13.52
CA LYS A 32 26.96 6.04 14.11
C LYS A 32 26.45 5.50 15.45
N LYS A 33 25.77 6.32 16.24
CA LYS A 33 25.20 5.91 17.53
C LYS A 33 23.92 5.09 17.35
N THR A 34 23.03 5.55 16.47
CA THR A 34 21.69 4.96 16.29
C THR A 34 21.65 3.81 15.29
N ARG A 35 22.66 3.70 14.41
CA ARG A 35 22.73 2.79 13.24
C ARG A 35 21.54 2.90 12.28
N ARG A 36 20.81 4.01 12.30
CA ARG A 36 19.72 4.30 11.35
C ARG A 36 20.27 4.73 9.99
N LYS A 37 19.39 4.83 8.99
CA LYS A 37 19.73 5.43 7.69
C LYS A 37 19.96 6.93 7.86
N LEU A 38 20.95 7.47 7.14
CA LEU A 38 21.33 8.90 7.22
C LEU A 38 20.15 9.84 6.95
N GLY A 39 19.34 9.55 5.92
CA GLY A 39 18.16 10.35 5.60
C GLY A 39 17.17 10.46 6.76
N LYS A 40 16.87 9.35 7.44
CA LYS A 40 15.99 9.34 8.62
C LYS A 40 16.59 10.14 9.77
N THR A 41 17.89 10.03 10.00
CA THR A 41 18.59 10.84 11.01
C THR A 41 18.52 12.34 10.70
N LEU A 42 18.63 12.73 9.43
CA LEU A 42 18.53 14.14 9.02
C LEU A 42 17.13 14.71 9.24
N ILE A 43 16.09 13.91 8.98
CA ILE A 43 14.69 14.26 9.26
C ILE A 43 14.45 14.36 10.77
N ASP A 44 14.89 13.36 11.55
CA ASP A 44 14.74 13.31 13.02
C ASP A 44 15.41 14.53 13.71
N LEU A 45 16.53 15.01 13.16
CA LEU A 45 17.25 16.20 13.62
C LEU A 45 16.62 17.52 13.14
N GLY A 46 15.60 17.47 12.27
CA GLY A 46 14.94 18.64 11.70
C GLY A 46 15.79 19.40 10.69
N TYR A 47 16.79 18.76 10.09
CA TYR A 47 17.66 19.42 9.10
C TYR A 47 17.07 19.42 7.69
N ILE A 48 16.22 18.44 7.36
CA ILE A 48 15.51 18.36 6.08
C ILE A 48 14.09 17.88 6.29
N GLU A 49 13.20 18.24 5.37
CA GLU A 49 11.87 17.64 5.29
C GLU A 49 11.92 16.29 4.56
N GLU A 50 11.03 15.37 4.93
CA GLU A 50 10.92 14.05 4.28
C GLU A 50 10.69 14.17 2.77
N LYS A 51 9.83 15.11 2.37
CA LYS A 51 9.53 15.38 0.96
C LYS A 51 10.79 15.74 0.16
N GLN A 52 11.63 16.62 0.69
CA GLN A 52 12.88 17.05 0.03
C GLN A 52 13.84 15.87 -0.17
N LEU A 53 13.92 14.98 0.83
CA LEU A 53 14.73 13.77 0.72
C LEU A 53 14.21 12.82 -0.36
N LEU A 54 12.89 12.60 -0.41
CA LEU A 54 12.27 11.68 -1.37
C LEU A 54 12.36 12.21 -2.80
N GLU A 55 12.15 13.51 -3.03
CA GLU A 55 12.33 14.16 -4.33
C GLU A 55 13.78 14.01 -4.84
N LEU A 56 14.76 14.25 -3.96
CA LEU A 56 16.17 14.12 -4.33
C LEU A 56 16.57 12.66 -4.62
N LEU A 57 16.05 11.71 -3.84
CA LEU A 57 16.26 10.28 -4.09
C LEU A 57 15.62 9.86 -5.41
N ALA A 58 14.42 10.36 -5.70
CA ALA A 58 13.72 10.08 -6.94
C ALA A 58 14.51 10.60 -8.15
N GLU A 59 15.01 11.84 -8.09
CA GLU A 59 15.87 12.44 -9.11
C GLU A 59 17.16 11.61 -9.32
N GLN A 60 17.82 11.21 -8.24
CA GLN A 60 19.05 10.40 -8.30
C GLN A 60 18.83 9.04 -8.97
N LEU A 61 17.67 8.42 -8.73
CA LEU A 61 17.30 7.12 -9.26
C LEU A 61 16.65 7.19 -10.65
N GLY A 62 16.30 8.40 -11.12
CA GLY A 62 15.57 8.58 -12.37
C GLY A 62 14.13 8.10 -12.31
N ILE A 63 13.50 8.16 -11.13
CA ILE A 63 12.10 7.81 -10.89
C ILE A 63 11.33 9.05 -10.44
N THR A 64 10.01 8.94 -10.36
CA THR A 64 9.13 10.04 -9.89
C THR A 64 8.81 9.86 -8.42
N TYR A 65 8.79 10.95 -7.65
CA TYR A 65 8.14 10.99 -6.33
C TYR A 65 6.70 11.46 -6.50
N SER A 66 5.76 10.74 -5.91
CA SER A 66 4.33 11.06 -5.97
C SER A 66 3.69 11.04 -4.60
N ASP A 67 2.79 11.98 -4.39
CA ASP A 67 1.89 12.03 -3.24
C ASP A 67 0.64 11.19 -3.55
N LEU A 68 0.40 10.14 -2.76
CA LEU A 68 -0.70 9.22 -3.04
C LEU A 68 -2.09 9.79 -2.69
N ARG A 69 -2.17 10.91 -1.97
CA ARG A 69 -3.45 11.54 -1.62
C ARG A 69 -4.23 12.06 -2.84
N LEU A 70 -3.52 12.29 -3.94
CA LEU A 70 -4.08 12.74 -5.22
C LEU A 70 -3.96 11.68 -6.32
N PHE A 71 -3.57 10.47 -5.96
CA PHE A 71 -3.30 9.39 -6.90
C PHE A 71 -4.50 8.45 -6.97
N GLU A 72 -4.98 8.17 -8.18
CA GLU A 72 -6.03 7.15 -8.38
C GLU A 72 -5.39 5.76 -8.25
N ILE A 73 -5.85 5.01 -7.24
CA ILE A 73 -5.43 3.64 -6.98
C ILE A 73 -6.51 2.71 -7.53
N ASP A 74 -6.10 1.82 -8.42
CA ASP A 74 -6.91 0.73 -8.93
C ASP A 74 -6.91 -0.40 -7.90
N THR A 75 -8.09 -0.66 -7.33
CA THR A 75 -8.30 -1.69 -6.31
C THR A 75 -7.98 -3.08 -6.82
N ASP A 76 -8.28 -3.40 -8.08
CA ASP A 76 -7.99 -4.71 -8.64
C ASP A 76 -6.48 -4.94 -8.71
N VAL A 77 -5.73 -3.89 -9.08
CA VAL A 77 -4.27 -3.94 -9.11
C VAL A 77 -3.66 -3.97 -7.71
N LEU A 78 -4.22 -3.22 -6.77
CA LEU A 78 -3.79 -3.22 -5.38
C LEU A 78 -3.82 -4.62 -4.75
N HIS A 79 -4.90 -5.36 -4.96
CA HIS A 79 -5.08 -6.71 -4.40
C HIS A 79 -4.18 -7.78 -5.02
N ARG A 80 -3.58 -7.53 -6.19
CA ARG A 80 -2.58 -8.43 -6.79
C ARG A 80 -1.31 -8.54 -5.96
N LEU A 81 -1.02 -7.55 -5.11
CA LEU A 81 0.01 -7.64 -4.09
C LEU A 81 -0.65 -7.91 -2.74
N PRO A 82 -0.47 -9.09 -2.12
CA PRO A 82 -1.05 -9.38 -0.81
C PRO A 82 -0.58 -8.41 0.28
N GLU A 83 -1.48 -8.01 1.20
CA GLU A 83 -1.19 -6.99 2.22
C GLU A 83 0.05 -7.30 3.05
N ILE A 84 0.21 -8.56 3.48
CA ILE A 84 1.36 -9.02 4.27
C ILE A 84 2.67 -8.71 3.54
N LEU A 85 2.69 -8.91 2.22
CA LEU A 85 3.86 -8.66 1.37
C LEU A 85 4.01 -7.16 1.09
N ALA A 86 2.92 -6.44 0.85
CA ALA A 86 2.90 -4.99 0.70
C ALA A 86 3.52 -4.29 1.93
N ARG A 87 3.13 -4.69 3.15
CA ARG A 87 3.69 -4.19 4.41
C ARG A 87 5.16 -4.60 4.59
N ARG A 88 5.49 -5.87 4.31
CA ARG A 88 6.86 -6.39 4.48
C ARG A 88 7.85 -5.68 3.57
N PHE A 89 7.51 -5.52 2.29
CA PHE A 89 8.34 -4.86 1.29
C PHE A 89 8.17 -3.34 1.26
N ARG A 90 7.26 -2.81 2.08
CA ARG A 90 6.93 -1.39 2.18
C ARG A 90 6.62 -0.79 0.81
N ALA A 91 5.76 -1.49 0.08
CA ALA A 91 5.39 -1.20 -1.28
C ALA A 91 3.89 -1.39 -1.47
N ILE A 92 3.32 -0.72 -2.47
CA ILE A 92 1.90 -0.78 -2.82
C ILE A 92 1.76 -0.81 -4.34
N ALA A 93 0.95 -1.73 -4.86
CA ALA A 93 0.59 -1.76 -6.26
C ALA A 93 -0.53 -0.73 -6.48
N LEU A 94 -0.32 0.21 -7.40
CA LEU A 94 -1.17 1.40 -7.52
C LEU A 94 -2.13 1.30 -8.70
N LYS A 95 -1.62 0.98 -9.89
CA LYS A 95 -2.41 0.85 -11.12
C LYS A 95 -1.59 0.16 -12.21
N GLU A 96 -2.26 -0.29 -13.25
CA GLU A 96 -1.62 -0.78 -14.47
C GLU A 96 -1.66 0.29 -15.56
N GLU A 97 -0.51 0.54 -16.20
CA GLU A 97 -0.41 1.52 -17.29
C GLU A 97 0.53 1.00 -18.38
N ASN A 98 0.03 0.90 -19.62
CA ASN A 98 0.78 0.43 -20.78
C ASN A 98 1.42 -0.96 -20.59
N GLY A 99 0.76 -1.86 -19.85
CA GLY A 99 1.26 -3.21 -19.55
C GLY A 99 2.34 -3.27 -18.47
N ASN A 100 2.57 -2.16 -17.77
CA ASN A 100 3.44 -2.11 -16.59
C ASN A 100 2.60 -1.87 -15.34
N VAL A 101 2.98 -2.49 -14.22
CA VAL A 101 2.37 -2.16 -12.91
C VAL A 101 3.15 -1.02 -12.29
N VAL A 102 2.44 0.08 -11.98
CA VAL A 102 2.99 1.18 -11.21
C VAL A 102 3.00 0.78 -9.74
N VAL A 103 4.18 0.74 -9.15
CA VAL A 103 4.40 0.34 -7.75
C VAL A 103 5.00 1.50 -6.98
N GLY A 104 4.31 1.92 -5.93
CA GLY A 104 4.83 2.89 -4.97
C GLY A 104 5.71 2.20 -3.93
N MET A 105 6.93 2.69 -3.73
CA MET A 105 7.86 2.16 -2.71
C MET A 105 8.38 3.27 -1.80
N THR A 106 8.47 2.97 -0.49
CA THR A 106 9.12 3.87 0.48
C THR A 106 10.64 3.82 0.42
N ASP A 107 11.19 2.69 -0.03
CA ASP A 107 12.62 2.52 -0.31
C ASP A 107 12.83 1.95 -1.71
N PRO A 108 12.86 2.80 -2.74
CA PRO A 108 13.13 2.39 -4.13
C PRO A 108 14.54 1.81 -4.35
N THR A 109 15.42 1.84 -3.34
CA THR A 109 16.77 1.25 -3.42
C THR A 109 16.82 -0.21 -2.97
N ASP A 110 15.71 -0.74 -2.44
CA ASP A 110 15.60 -2.14 -2.04
C ASP A 110 15.38 -3.04 -3.27
N ILE A 111 16.50 -3.49 -3.85
CA ILE A 111 16.51 -4.38 -5.01
C ILE A 111 15.84 -5.72 -4.70
N TYR A 112 15.93 -6.20 -3.45
CA TYR A 112 15.29 -7.46 -3.07
C TYR A 112 13.76 -7.34 -3.07
N ALA A 113 13.24 -6.24 -2.50
CA ALA A 113 11.81 -5.94 -2.56
C ALA A 113 11.32 -5.84 -4.01
N PHE A 114 12.07 -5.14 -4.88
CA PHE A 114 11.76 -5.04 -6.30
C PHE A 114 11.66 -6.43 -6.98
N ASP A 115 12.68 -7.27 -6.83
CA ASP A 115 12.74 -8.58 -7.47
C ASP A 115 11.60 -9.50 -7.01
N GLU A 116 11.25 -9.47 -5.72
CA GLU A 116 10.17 -10.29 -5.18
C GLU A 116 8.79 -9.79 -5.64
N ILE A 117 8.56 -8.47 -5.63
CA ILE A 117 7.30 -7.89 -6.13
C ILE A 117 7.14 -8.18 -7.62
N GLN A 118 8.22 -8.11 -8.40
CA GLN A 118 8.18 -8.40 -9.84
C GLN A 118 7.78 -9.86 -10.12
N LYS A 119 8.26 -10.81 -9.30
CA LYS A 119 7.87 -12.21 -9.41
C LYS A 119 6.40 -12.44 -9.08
N ILE A 120 5.87 -11.72 -8.08
CA ILE A 120 4.47 -11.85 -7.65
C ILE A 120 3.52 -11.28 -8.70
N LEU A 121 3.85 -10.11 -9.24
CA LEU A 121 2.98 -9.42 -10.20
C LEU A 121 3.13 -9.95 -11.64
N GLU A 122 4.19 -10.71 -11.91
CA GLU A 122 4.50 -11.32 -13.22
C GLU A 122 4.50 -10.33 -14.40
N GLN A 123 4.73 -9.06 -14.11
CA GLN A 123 4.72 -7.95 -15.08
C GLN A 123 5.90 -7.01 -14.86
N PRO A 124 6.30 -6.21 -15.87
CA PRO A 124 7.30 -5.18 -15.67
C PRO A 124 6.79 -4.11 -14.71
N LEU A 125 7.67 -3.63 -13.83
CA LEU A 125 7.31 -2.65 -12.80
C LEU A 125 7.79 -1.26 -13.20
N GLN A 126 6.93 -0.27 -12.97
CA GLN A 126 7.29 1.14 -12.97
C GLN A 126 7.31 1.64 -11.52
N ILE A 127 8.50 1.85 -10.96
CA ILE A 127 8.66 2.28 -9.57
C ILE A 127 8.42 3.78 -9.45
N ILE A 128 7.65 4.17 -8.45
CA ILE A 128 7.57 5.55 -7.96
C ILE A 128 7.93 5.60 -6.47
N ALA A 129 8.58 6.68 -6.04
CA ALA A 129 8.86 6.92 -4.63
C ALA A 129 7.62 7.50 -3.94
N ILE A 130 7.30 7.02 -2.74
CA ILE A 130 6.18 7.49 -1.91
C ILE A 130 6.62 7.66 -0.46
N SER A 131 5.87 8.44 0.32
CA SER A 131 6.16 8.61 1.75
C SER A 131 5.71 7.39 2.58
N GLU A 132 6.32 7.19 3.76
CA GLU A 132 5.91 6.11 4.68
C GLU A 132 4.48 6.33 5.19
N GLY A 133 4.06 7.59 5.38
CA GLY A 133 2.71 7.95 5.77
C GLY A 133 1.67 7.62 4.70
N ASP A 134 1.96 7.96 3.43
CA ASP A 134 1.06 7.67 2.31
C ASP A 134 0.89 6.17 2.10
N LEU A 135 1.99 5.39 2.20
CA LEU A 135 1.92 3.94 2.12
C LEU A 135 0.97 3.40 3.18
N LEU A 136 1.23 3.69 4.46
CA LEU A 136 0.46 3.10 5.56
C LEU A 136 -1.02 3.48 5.47
N HIS A 137 -1.33 4.73 5.16
CA HIS A 137 -2.71 5.18 5.00
C HIS A 137 -3.46 4.41 3.89
N ASN A 138 -2.81 4.18 2.75
CA ASN A 138 -3.42 3.47 1.62
C ASN A 138 -3.46 1.96 1.82
N LEU A 139 -2.52 1.37 2.57
CA LEU A 139 -2.62 -0.04 2.96
C LEU A 139 -3.80 -0.22 3.93
N ASP A 140 -3.94 0.65 4.93
CA ASP A 140 -5.00 0.54 5.93
C ASP A 140 -6.40 0.76 5.34
N THR A 141 -6.54 1.57 4.28
CA THR A 141 -7.84 1.84 3.64
C THR A 141 -8.11 0.93 2.45
N GLY A 142 -7.08 0.56 1.68
CA GLY A 142 -7.18 -0.24 0.46
C GLY A 142 -7.47 -1.72 0.72
N TYR A 143 -6.94 -2.30 1.80
CA TYR A 143 -7.14 -3.74 2.11
C TYR A 143 -8.28 -4.03 3.09
N ARG A 144 -8.77 -3.01 3.82
CA ARG A 144 -9.83 -3.18 4.85
C ARG A 144 -11.15 -3.75 4.34
N LYS A 145 -11.55 -3.39 3.11
CA LYS A 145 -12.84 -3.83 2.55
C LYS A 145 -12.91 -5.35 2.41
N THR A 146 -11.80 -5.98 2.04
CA THR A 146 -11.70 -7.43 1.88
C THR A 146 -11.74 -8.14 3.23
N GLU A 147 -11.03 -7.63 4.24
CA GLU A 147 -11.08 -8.22 5.59
C GLU A 147 -12.46 -8.07 6.24
N GLU A 148 -13.16 -6.95 6.05
CA GLU A 148 -14.52 -6.79 6.55
C GLU A 148 -15.49 -7.79 5.90
N ILE A 149 -15.39 -7.99 4.59
CA ILE A 149 -16.22 -8.97 3.85
C ILE A 149 -15.90 -10.40 4.31
N ASP A 150 -14.61 -10.76 4.41
CA ASP A 150 -14.18 -12.11 4.83
C ASP A 150 -14.63 -12.42 6.27
N ASN A 151 -14.46 -11.48 7.20
CA ASN A 151 -14.90 -11.65 8.59
C ASN A 151 -16.43 -11.75 8.68
N LEU A 152 -17.18 -10.97 7.89
CA LEU A 152 -18.63 -11.09 7.87
C LEU A 152 -19.11 -12.42 7.30
N ALA A 153 -18.43 -12.93 6.28
CA ALA A 153 -18.72 -14.26 5.72
C ALA A 153 -18.44 -15.38 6.75
N GLU A 154 -17.36 -15.28 7.53
CA GLU A 154 -17.02 -16.26 8.58
C GLU A 154 -18.06 -16.26 9.72
N VAL A 155 -18.46 -15.08 10.22
CA VAL A 155 -19.52 -14.97 11.24
C VAL A 155 -20.85 -15.55 10.75
N LEU A 156 -21.15 -15.36 9.45
CA LEU A 156 -22.33 -15.94 8.83
C LEU A 156 -22.28 -17.45 8.72
N ASP A 157 -21.13 -18.01 8.35
CA ASP A 157 -20.95 -19.47 8.27
C ASP A 157 -21.11 -20.12 9.65
N GLU A 158 -20.61 -19.47 10.70
CA GLU A 158 -20.82 -19.89 12.09
C GLU A 158 -22.31 -19.83 12.50
N GLU A 159 -23.02 -18.74 12.22
CA GLU A 159 -24.45 -18.61 12.54
C GLU A 159 -25.34 -19.58 11.74
N MET A 160 -24.97 -19.88 10.49
CA MET A 160 -25.69 -20.83 9.63
C MET A 160 -25.42 -22.30 9.99
N SER A 161 -24.30 -22.59 10.65
CA SER A 161 -23.96 -23.96 11.08
C SER A 161 -24.84 -24.48 12.22
N ASP A 162 -25.47 -23.58 13.00
CA ASP A 162 -26.29 -23.93 14.17
C ASP A 162 -27.81 -23.89 13.90
N HIS A 163 -28.30 -23.28 12.82
CA HIS A 163 -29.73 -23.21 12.46
C HIS A 163 -29.96 -23.27 10.93
N ASP A 164 -31.01 -23.97 10.49
CA ASP A 164 -31.62 -23.72 9.17
C ASP A 164 -31.97 -22.22 9.11
N PHE A 165 -31.20 -21.46 8.33
CA PHE A 165 -31.38 -20.02 8.19
C PHE A 165 -32.76 -19.72 7.61
N ASP A 166 -33.71 -19.35 8.48
CA ASP A 166 -35.07 -19.02 8.07
C ASP A 166 -35.13 -17.57 7.57
N LEU A 167 -34.99 -17.41 6.25
CA LEU A 167 -35.15 -16.14 5.53
C LEU A 167 -36.46 -15.41 5.89
N GLN A 168 -37.49 -16.16 6.29
CA GLN A 168 -38.82 -15.64 6.60
C GLN A 168 -38.85 -14.92 7.96
N SER A 169 -37.93 -15.23 8.87
CA SER A 169 -37.79 -14.58 10.18
C SER A 169 -37.20 -13.16 10.09
N LEU A 170 -36.30 -12.90 9.13
CA LEU A 170 -35.72 -11.58 8.87
C LEU A 170 -36.75 -10.58 8.32
N THR A 171 -37.74 -11.04 7.55
CA THR A 171 -38.81 -10.17 7.04
C THR A 171 -39.77 -9.68 8.12
N GLN A 172 -39.74 -10.29 9.32
CA GLN A 172 -40.63 -9.95 10.43
C GLN A 172 -39.99 -9.05 11.48
N THR A 173 -38.66 -8.88 11.46
CA THR A 173 -37.95 -8.02 12.42
C THR A 173 -37.71 -6.62 11.84
N THR A 174 -38.09 -5.59 12.60
CA THR A 174 -37.95 -4.18 12.18
C THR A 174 -36.51 -3.64 12.32
N ASN A 175 -35.61 -4.39 12.96
CA ASN A 175 -34.20 -4.04 13.15
C ASN A 175 -33.29 -4.96 12.29
N THR A 176 -33.57 -5.03 10.99
CA THR A 176 -32.80 -5.81 10.01
C THR A 176 -31.43 -5.23 9.71
N ALA A 177 -31.17 -3.96 10.04
CA ALA A 177 -29.90 -3.28 9.74
C ALA A 177 -28.67 -3.85 10.47
N ASP A 178 -28.87 -4.52 11.61
CA ASP A 178 -27.77 -5.11 12.38
C ASP A 178 -27.51 -6.59 12.06
N ALA A 179 -28.36 -7.22 11.23
CA ALA A 179 -28.20 -8.62 10.87
C ALA A 179 -26.91 -8.83 10.05
N PRO A 180 -26.08 -9.84 10.37
CA PRO A 180 -24.85 -10.11 9.65
C PRO A 180 -25.03 -10.27 8.13
N VAL A 181 -26.12 -10.91 7.68
CA VAL A 181 -26.42 -11.04 6.24
C VAL A 181 -26.64 -9.69 5.57
N VAL A 182 -27.32 -8.76 6.26
CA VAL A 182 -27.59 -7.42 5.71
C VAL A 182 -26.32 -6.61 5.60
N LYS A 183 -25.44 -6.71 6.62
CA LYS A 183 -24.13 -6.06 6.59
C LYS A 183 -23.21 -6.67 5.52
N LEU A 184 -23.24 -7.99 5.30
CA LEU A 184 -22.45 -8.64 4.24
C LEU A 184 -22.92 -8.17 2.86
N LEU A 185 -24.24 -8.19 2.62
CA LEU A 185 -24.79 -7.69 1.36
C LEU A 185 -24.44 -6.21 1.16
N GLN A 186 -24.54 -5.39 2.20
CA GLN A 186 -24.16 -3.98 2.13
C GLN A 186 -22.67 -3.82 1.76
N ALA A 187 -21.77 -4.56 2.40
CA ALA A 187 -20.34 -4.53 2.10
C ALA A 187 -20.05 -4.97 0.64
N ILE A 188 -20.70 -6.04 0.17
CA ILE A 188 -20.59 -6.50 -1.22
C ILE A 188 -21.08 -5.43 -2.21
N PHE A 189 -22.22 -4.79 -1.94
CA PHE A 189 -22.74 -3.71 -2.80
C PHE A 189 -21.84 -2.48 -2.78
N GLU A 190 -21.33 -2.07 -1.61
CA GLU A 190 -20.40 -0.95 -1.49
C GLU A 190 -19.09 -1.22 -2.24
N ASP A 191 -18.59 -2.46 -2.20
CA ASP A 191 -17.41 -2.88 -2.96
C ASP A 191 -17.68 -2.85 -4.47
N ALA A 192 -18.77 -3.47 -4.92
CA ALA A 192 -19.18 -3.47 -6.33
C ALA A 192 -19.35 -2.05 -6.89
N ILE A 193 -19.92 -1.12 -6.11
CA ILE A 193 -20.03 0.30 -6.47
C ILE A 193 -18.64 0.96 -6.55
N SER A 194 -17.75 0.65 -5.59
CA SER A 194 -16.39 1.19 -5.54
C SER A 194 -15.57 0.81 -6.77
N ILE A 195 -15.71 -0.44 -7.23
CA ILE A 195 -14.98 -0.97 -8.39
C ILE A 195 -15.73 -0.78 -9.71
N GLN A 196 -16.89 -0.09 -9.69
CA GLN A 196 -17.77 0.11 -10.84
C GLN A 196 -18.14 -1.20 -11.57
N ALA A 197 -18.34 -2.28 -10.81
CA ALA A 197 -18.77 -3.55 -11.37
C ALA A 197 -20.15 -3.42 -12.02
N SER A 198 -20.31 -4.02 -13.21
CA SER A 198 -21.61 -4.07 -13.89
C SER A 198 -22.55 -5.10 -13.27
N ASP A 199 -21.99 -6.18 -12.74
CA ASP A 199 -22.73 -7.34 -12.25
C ASP A 199 -22.06 -7.91 -11.00
N ILE A 200 -22.88 -8.31 -10.02
CA ILE A 200 -22.48 -9.13 -8.87
C ILE A 200 -23.03 -10.52 -9.14
N HIS A 201 -22.15 -11.48 -9.41
CA HIS A 201 -22.52 -12.86 -9.69
C HIS A 201 -22.27 -13.69 -8.44
N ILE A 202 -23.27 -14.46 -8.00
CA ILE A 202 -23.19 -15.31 -6.81
C ILE A 202 -23.50 -16.74 -7.22
N GLU A 203 -22.54 -17.65 -7.06
CA GLU A 203 -22.69 -19.07 -7.35
C GLU A 203 -22.55 -19.92 -6.07
N PRO A 204 -23.48 -20.85 -5.82
CA PRO A 204 -23.32 -21.83 -4.76
C PRO A 204 -22.34 -22.93 -5.21
N ASP A 205 -21.15 -22.98 -4.62
CA ASP A 205 -20.25 -24.14 -4.72
C ASP A 205 -20.48 -25.07 -3.51
N HIS A 206 -19.97 -26.31 -3.59
CA HIS A 206 -20.23 -27.38 -2.63
C HIS A 206 -19.80 -27.06 -1.19
N ASN A 207 -18.94 -26.06 -0.97
CA ASN A 207 -18.39 -25.72 0.34
C ASN A 207 -18.13 -24.21 0.57
N VAL A 208 -18.33 -23.34 -0.43
CA VAL A 208 -18.07 -21.88 -0.33
C VAL A 208 -18.98 -21.15 -1.32
N LEU A 209 -19.45 -19.95 -0.97
CA LEU A 209 -20.08 -19.01 -1.91
C LEU A 209 -18.99 -18.31 -2.74
N ARG A 210 -19.17 -18.23 -4.07
CA ARG A 210 -18.27 -17.52 -4.99
C ARG A 210 -19.00 -16.43 -5.76
#